data_AF-A0A1H1UP78-F1
#
_entry.id   AF-A0A1H1UP78-F1
#
_cell.length_a   1.000
_cell.length_b   1.000
_cell.length_c   1.000
_cell.angle_alpha   90.00
_cell.angle_beta   90.00
_cell.angle_gamma   90.00
#
_symmetry.space_group_name_H-M   'P 1'
#
loop_
_entity.id
_entity.type
_entity.pdbx_description
1 polymer ?
#
loop_
_entity_poly.entity_id
_entity_poly.type
_entity_poly.pdbx_seq_one_letter_code
_entity_poly.pdbx_strand_id
1 'polypeptide(L)' 'MTDELSASEMDDRIAILRDNIRQLIEQAAAQSGAGDEARVSDRIAEQTRELEQLLEAREALK' A
#
# COMPACT_ATOMS: atom_id res chain seq x y z
N MET A 1 -6.02 -6.31 24.81
CA MET A 1 -6.80 -5.32 24.05
C MET A 1 -6.36 -5.53 22.62
N THR A 2 -7.23 -6.07 21.77
CA THR A 2 -6.97 -6.13 20.33
C THR A 2 -6.85 -4.67 19.87
N ASP A 3 -5.66 -4.26 19.44
CA ASP A 3 -5.43 -2.94 18.83
C ASP A 3 -6.16 -2.90 17.48
N GLU A 4 -7.49 -2.80 17.52
CA GLU A 4 -8.29 -2.45 16.37
C GLU A 4 -8.08 -0.95 16.11
N LEU A 5 -7.50 -0.63 14.97
CA LEU A 5 -7.33 0.75 14.53
C LEU A 5 -8.68 1.45 14.47
N SER A 6 -8.73 2.71 14.89
CA SER A 6 -9.88 3.55 14.62
C SER A 6 -10.03 3.81 13.12
N ALA A 7 -11.24 4.15 12.67
CA ALA A 7 -11.51 4.49 11.27
C ALA A 7 -10.61 5.63 10.75
N SER A 8 -10.28 6.62 11.59
CA SER A 8 -9.35 7.70 11.22
C SER A 8 -7.93 7.19 11.01
N GLU A 9 -7.43 6.31 11.88
CA GLU A 9 -6.09 5.73 11.75
C GLU A 9 -5.99 4.80 10.52
N MET A 10 -7.07 4.09 10.19
CA MET A 10 -7.16 3.32 8.95
C MET A 10 -7.11 4.25 7.73
N ASP A 11 -7.84 5.36 7.74
CA ASP A 11 -7.84 6.35 6.66
C ASP A 11 -6.44 6.96 6.42
N ASP A 12 -5.73 7.29 7.49
CA ASP A 12 -4.37 7.81 7.42
C ASP A 12 -3.40 6.78 6.81
N ARG A 13 -3.48 5.52 7.24
CA ARG A 13 -2.64 4.44 6.69
C ARG A 13 -2.97 4.14 5.23
N ILE A 14 -4.25 4.17 4.86
CA ILE A 14 -4.70 4.03 3.47
C ILE A 14 -4.09 5.15 2.61
N ALA A 15 -4.08 6.39 3.09
CA ALA A 15 -3.48 7.51 2.37
C ALA A 15 -1.97 7.31 2.16
N ILE A 16 -1.25 6.87 3.21
CA ILE A 16 0.18 6.58 3.14
C ILE A 16 0.49 5.46 2.14
N LEU A 17 -0.27 4.35 2.17
CA LEU A 17 -0.05 3.23 1.25
C LEU A 17 -0.30 3.62 -0.20
N ARG A 18 -1.36 4.40 -0.46
CA ARG A 18 -1.65 4.90 -1.81
C ARG A 18 -0.52 5.78 -2.35
N ASP A 19 0.04 6.66 -1.51
CA ASP A 19 1.16 7.49 -1.92
C ASP A 19 2.43 6.67 -2.18
N ASN A 20 2.72 5.69 -1.30
CA ASN A 20 3.86 4.79 -1.50
C ASN A 20 3.75 3.99 -2.80
N ILE A 21 2.58 3.41 -3.09
CA ILE A 21 2.33 2.67 -4.33
C ILE A 21 2.55 3.58 -5.55
N ARG A 22 2.05 4.82 -5.51
CA ARG A 22 2.28 5.81 -6.59
C ARG A 22 3.77 6.07 -6.80
N GLN A 23 4.52 6.32 -5.73
CA GLN A 23 5.97 6.55 -5.82
C GLN A 23 6.72 5.33 -6.37
N LEU A 24 6.31 4.11 -6.00
CA LEU A 24 6.92 2.88 -6.52
C LEU A 24 6.62 2.68 -8.01
N ILE A 25 5.42 3.01 -8.48
CA ILE A 25 5.08 3.00 -9.91
C ILE A 25 5.94 4.02 -10.68
N GLU A 26 6.12 5.22 -10.14
CA GLU A 26 6.98 6.25 -10.71
C GLU A 26 8.45 5.78 -10.78
N GLN A 27 8.95 5.11 -9.73
CA GLN A 27 10.29 4.51 -9.71
C GLN A 27 10.44 3.38 -10.73
N ALA A 28 9.47 2.48 -10.84
CA ALA A 28 9.48 1.40 -11.83
C ALA A 28 9.52 1.94 -13.26
N ALA A 29 8.76 3.02 -13.53
CA ALA A 29 8.76 3.67 -14.84
C ALA A 29 10.09 4.38 -15.15
N ALA A 30 10.81 4.86 -14.13
CA ALA A 30 12.09 5.54 -14.27
C ALA A 30 13.29 4.57 -14.37
N GLN A 31 13.25 3.43 -13.68
CA GLN A 31 14.32 2.42 -13.66
C GLN A 31 14.02 1.27 -14.65
N SER A 32 14.25 1.48 -15.95
CA SER A 32 14.16 0.40 -16.96
C SER A 32 15.45 -0.46 -17.04
N GLY A 33 15.92 -0.96 -15.90
CA GLY A 33 17.19 -1.70 -15.77
C GLY A 33 17.03 -3.04 -15.04
N ALA A 34 17.60 -4.11 -15.63
CA ALA A 34 17.28 -5.54 -15.45
C ALA A 34 17.43 -6.21 -14.05
N GLY A 35 17.39 -5.46 -12.95
CA GLY A 35 17.39 -6.03 -11.59
C GLY A 35 16.53 -5.28 -10.58
N ASP A 36 16.14 -4.04 -10.86
CA ASP A 36 15.34 -3.23 -9.94
C ASP A 36 13.84 -3.41 -10.14
N GLU A 37 13.39 -3.70 -11.38
CA GLU A 37 11.97 -3.86 -11.72
C GLU A 37 11.27 -4.98 -10.92
N ALA A 38 11.91 -6.14 -10.74
CA ALA A 38 11.33 -7.26 -10.00
C ALA A 38 11.14 -6.91 -8.51
N ARG A 39 12.12 -6.24 -7.90
CA ARG A 39 12.03 -5.81 -6.49
C ARG A 39 10.96 -4.74 -6.28
N VAL A 40 10.86 -3.79 -7.21
CA VAL A 40 9.82 -2.76 -7.15
C VAL A 40 8.43 -3.38 -7.36
N SER A 41 8.30 -4.34 -8.28
CA SER A 41 7.06 -5.07 -8.51
C SER A 41 6.60 -5.86 -7.26
N ASP A 42 7.52 -6.59 -6.62
CA ASP A 42 7.23 -7.32 -5.38
C ASP A 42 6.76 -6.37 -4.26
N ARG A 43 7.39 -5.21 -4.13
CA ARG A 43 7.03 -4.20 -3.13
C ARG A 43 5.67 -3.56 -3.41
N ILE A 44 5.35 -3.29 -4.68
CA ILE A 44 4.02 -2.82 -5.08
C ILE A 44 2.98 -3.88 -4.70
N ALA A 45 3.21 -5.15 -5.03
CA ALA A 45 2.27 -6.23 -4.73
C ALA A 45 2.06 -6.45 -3.22
N GLU A 46 3.08 -6.24 -2.39
CA GLU A 46 2.96 -6.25 -0.93
C GLU A 46 2.07 -5.11 -0.43
N GLN A 47 2.35 -3.87 -0.85
CA GLN A 47 1.61 -2.70 -0.39
C GLN A 47 0.16 -2.68 -0.91
N THR A 48 -0.09 -3.19 -2.12
CA THR A 48 -1.46 -3.35 -2.64
C THR A 48 -2.27 -4.33 -1.77
N ARG A 49 -1.69 -5.47 -1.38
CA ARG A 49 -2.36 -6.42 -0.48
C ARG A 49 -2.68 -5.82 0.88
N GLU A 50 -1.75 -5.04 1.44
CA GLU A 50 -1.99 -4.34 2.71
C GLU A 50 -3.10 -3.29 2.57
N LEU A 51 -3.11 -2.54 1.46
CA LEU A 51 -4.15 -1.56 1.16
C LEU A 51 -5.53 -2.22 1.03
N GLU A 52 -5.62 -3.36 0.36
CA GLU A 52 -6.86 -4.13 0.23
C GLU A 52 -7.40 -4.57 1.59
N GLN A 53 -6.54 -5.13 2.45
CA GLN A 53 -6.93 -5.54 3.81
C GLN A 53 -7.42 -4.36 4.67
N LEU A 54 -6.77 -3.21 4.58
CA LEU A 54 -7.20 -2.01 5.30
C LEU A 54 -8.52 -1.45 4.76
N LEU A 55 -8.74 -1.51 3.46
CA LEU A 55 -10.02 -1.10 2.86
C LEU A 55 -11.16 -2.02 3.30
N GLU A 56 -10.94 -3.33 3.33
CA GLU A 56 -11.93 -4.30 3.83
C GLU A 56 -12.24 -4.06 5.32
N ALA A 57 -11.22 -3.90 6.15
CA ALA A 57 -11.39 -3.60 7.57
C ALA A 57 -12.15 -2.29 7.81
N ARG A 58 -11.85 -1.24 7.03
CA ARG A 58 -12.54 0.05 7.10
C ARG A 58 -14.01 -0.06 6.67
N GLU A 59 -14.30 -0.77 5.60
CA GLU A 59 -15.68 -0.99 5.15
C GLU A 59 -16.48 -1.82 6.18
N ALA A 60 -15.84 -2.74 6.90
CA ALA A 60 -16.48 -3.51 7.97
C ALA A 60 -16.79 -2.68 9.23
N LEU A 61 -16.17 -1.50 9.39
CA LEU A 61 -16.45 -0.55 10.49
C LEU A 61 -17.64 0.38 10.22
N LYS A 62 -18.19 0.40 9.01
CA LYS A 62 -19.39 1.20 8.67
C LYS A 62 -20.67 0.58 9.22
#